data_AF-A0A0V8DC98-F1
#
_entry.id   AF-A0A0V8DC98-F1
#
_cell.length_a   1.000
_cell.length_b   1.000
_cell.length_c   1.000
_cell.angle_alpha   90.00
_cell.angle_beta   90.00
_cell.angle_gamma   90.00
#
_symmetry.space_group_name_H-M   'P 1'
#
loop_
_entity.id
_entity.type
_entity.pdbx_description
1 polymer ?
#
loop_
_entity_poly.entity_id
_entity_poly.type
_entity_poly.pdbx_seq_one_letter_code
_entity_poly.pdbx_strand_id
1 'polypeptide(L)'
;MVEKFDLLKHFGVYGVAIDNEKLLVIEKNSGPYQNRYDLPGGSQEVGESMVDTLEREVLEETGFTVLASTNNRLYSAWIYENDRRVVGHHIFNLFDVKLNSVAKKLPQFVADGKNDSDRAVWKSIKNLSVENSSPLVLKVIAEINNYPHVDKAEIYRDWKVNYGSKNYPKPLV
;
A
#
# COMPACT_ATOMS: atom_id res chain seq x y z
N MET A 1 -21.97 -27.06 0.66
CA MET A 1 -20.67 -27.07 1.36
C MET A 1 -20.08 -25.68 1.11
N VAL A 2 -19.99 -24.82 2.12
CA VAL A 2 -19.37 -23.50 1.95
C VAL A 2 -17.89 -23.76 1.70
N GLU A 3 -17.38 -23.38 0.54
CA GLU A 3 -15.95 -23.50 0.25
C GLU A 3 -15.18 -22.68 1.29
N LYS A 4 -14.30 -23.35 2.05
CA LYS A 4 -13.58 -22.74 3.16
C LYS A 4 -12.41 -21.95 2.59
N PHE A 5 -12.49 -20.62 2.68
CA PHE A 5 -11.36 -19.72 2.43
C PHE A 5 -10.57 -19.50 3.72
N ASP A 6 -9.26 -19.34 3.60
CA ASP A 6 -8.42 -18.87 4.69
C ASP A 6 -8.51 -17.35 4.80
N LEU A 7 -8.80 -16.84 6.00
CA LEU A 7 -8.93 -15.42 6.27
C LEU A 7 -7.62 -14.85 6.80
N LEU A 8 -7.00 -13.96 6.04
CA LEU A 8 -5.83 -13.19 6.47
C LEU A 8 -6.26 -11.76 6.82
N LYS A 9 -5.82 -11.27 7.97
CA LYS A 9 -6.03 -9.87 8.37
C LYS A 9 -4.70 -9.16 8.34
N HIS A 10 -4.69 -7.98 7.74
CA HIS A 10 -3.53 -7.12 7.72
C HIS A 10 -3.94 -5.71 8.12
N PHE A 11 -3.15 -5.10 8.99
CA PHE A 11 -3.26 -3.70 9.34
C PHE A 11 -1.97 -2.99 8.92
N GLY A 12 -2.07 -1.89 8.21
CA GLY A 12 -0.92 -1.08 7.82
C GLY A 12 -1.17 0.42 7.94
N VAL A 13 -0.08 1.19 8.02
CA VAL A 13 -0.08 2.65 8.09
C VAL A 13 0.66 3.22 6.88
N TYR A 14 0.05 4.18 6.19
CA TYR A 14 0.49 4.63 4.87
C TYR A 14 0.47 6.15 4.70
N GLY A 15 1.44 6.65 3.94
CA GLY A 15 1.59 8.06 3.60
C GLY A 15 0.99 8.40 2.23
N VAL A 16 0.23 9.49 2.18
CA VAL A 16 -0.32 10.09 0.97
C VAL A 16 0.40 11.41 0.71
N ALA A 17 1.33 11.42 -0.24
CA ALA A 17 2.02 12.61 -0.68
C ALA A 17 1.62 12.95 -2.12
N ILE A 18 1.04 14.14 -2.32
CA ILE A 18 0.63 14.62 -3.64
C ILE A 18 1.38 15.91 -3.97
N ASP A 19 2.00 15.94 -5.14
CA ASP A 19 2.64 17.13 -5.69
C ASP A 19 2.41 17.19 -7.20
N ASN A 20 2.03 18.36 -7.72
CA ASN A 20 1.84 18.59 -9.16
C ASN A 20 1.01 17.50 -9.89
N GLU A 21 -0.16 17.14 -9.33
CA GLU A 21 -1.05 16.07 -9.82
C GLU A 21 -0.41 14.66 -9.87
N LYS A 22 0.69 14.45 -9.13
CA LYS A 22 1.35 13.16 -8.98
C LYS A 22 1.24 12.68 -7.55
N LEU A 23 0.98 11.40 -7.39
CA LEU A 23 1.01 10.69 -6.12
C LEU A 23 2.37 10.01 -5.98
N LEU A 24 3.00 10.13 -4.82
CA LEU A 24 4.15 9.28 -4.49
C LEU A 24 3.65 7.85 -4.23
N VAL A 25 4.18 6.90 -5.00
CA VAL A 25 3.86 5.49 -4.88
C VAL A 25 5.13 4.65 -4.87
N ILE A 26 5.02 3.44 -4.37
CA ILE A 26 6.05 2.39 -4.43
C ILE A 26 5.64 1.30 -5.42
N GLU A 27 6.61 0.57 -5.95
CA GLU A 27 6.36 -0.67 -6.70
C GLU A 27 6.45 -1.87 -5.75
N LYS A 28 5.30 -2.46 -5.41
CA LYS A 28 5.22 -3.66 -4.56
C LYS A 28 5.90 -4.84 -5.24
N ASN A 29 6.86 -5.47 -4.57
CA ASN A 29 7.52 -6.68 -5.09
C ASN A 29 7.00 -8.00 -4.49
N SER A 30 6.07 -7.92 -3.53
CA SER A 30 5.55 -9.08 -2.79
C SER A 30 4.06 -8.93 -2.43
N GLY A 31 3.50 -9.98 -1.83
CA GLY A 31 2.13 -9.97 -1.29
C GLY A 31 1.02 -9.96 -2.35
N PRO A 32 -0.23 -9.69 -1.94
CA PRO A 32 -1.38 -9.71 -2.86
C PRO A 32 -1.27 -8.60 -3.92
N TYR A 33 -0.54 -7.53 -3.65
CA TYR A 33 -0.42 -6.37 -4.55
C TYR A 33 0.86 -6.38 -5.38
N GLN A 34 1.56 -7.52 -5.46
CA GLN A 34 2.79 -7.65 -6.23
C GLN A 34 2.65 -7.11 -7.67
N ASN A 35 3.69 -6.42 -8.14
CA ASN A 35 3.80 -5.73 -9.43
C ASN A 35 2.70 -4.67 -9.67
N ARG A 36 2.23 -4.04 -8.60
CA ARG A 36 1.32 -2.87 -8.64
C ARG A 36 1.93 -1.72 -7.88
N TYR A 37 1.42 -0.52 -8.17
CA TYR A 37 1.69 0.66 -7.37
C TYR A 37 0.93 0.59 -6.04
N ASP A 38 1.63 0.86 -4.95
CA ASP A 38 1.06 0.97 -3.62
C ASP A 38 1.48 2.29 -2.96
N LEU A 39 0.85 2.64 -1.84
CA LEU A 39 1.29 3.76 -1.03
C LEU A 39 2.51 3.37 -0.20
N PRO A 40 3.47 4.28 0.03
CA PRO A 40 4.55 4.02 0.97
C PRO A 40 4.00 3.85 2.38
N GLY A 41 4.41 2.80 3.07
CA GLY A 41 3.82 2.37 4.32
C GLY A 41 3.83 0.87 4.52
N GLY A 42 3.53 0.44 5.75
CA GLY A 42 3.67 -0.96 6.12
C GLY A 42 3.07 -1.29 7.47
N SER A 43 3.54 -2.40 8.04
CA SER A 43 3.02 -2.91 9.30
C SER A 43 3.59 -2.13 10.47
N GLN A 44 2.80 -1.98 11.51
CA GLN A 44 3.29 -1.42 12.77
C GLN A 44 4.20 -2.41 13.49
N GLU A 45 5.37 -1.95 13.94
CA GLU A 45 6.24 -2.72 14.84
C GLU A 45 5.80 -2.60 16.31
N VAL A 46 6.26 -3.52 17.15
CA VAL A 46 5.93 -3.53 18.59
C VAL A 46 6.47 -2.28 19.26
N GLY A 47 5.55 -1.46 19.79
CA GLY A 47 5.87 -0.25 20.55
C GLY A 47 5.84 1.04 19.73
N GLU A 48 5.64 0.96 18.41
CA GLU A 48 5.44 2.12 17.56
C GLU A 48 4.02 2.71 17.72
N SER A 49 3.90 4.03 17.70
CA SER A 49 2.65 4.69 17.36
C SER A 49 2.40 4.61 15.85
N MET A 50 1.19 4.96 15.39
CA MET A 50 0.92 5.01 13.94
C MET A 50 1.83 6.02 13.23
N VAL A 51 2.18 7.12 13.89
CA VAL A 51 3.07 8.14 13.32
C VAL A 51 4.50 7.60 13.27
N ASP A 52 4.98 6.88 14.29
CA ASP A 52 6.31 6.27 14.26
C ASP A 52 6.44 5.27 13.09
N THR A 53 5.43 4.41 12.91
CA THR A 53 5.36 3.48 11.77
C THR A 53 5.37 4.23 10.44
N LEU A 54 4.54 5.28 10.30
CA LEU A 54 4.48 6.10 9.10
C LEU A 54 5.84 6.72 8.75
N GLU A 55 6.52 7.30 9.74
CA GLU A 55 7.81 7.97 9.56
C GLU A 55 8.91 6.97 9.16
N ARG A 56 8.94 5.80 9.81
CA ARG A 56 9.89 4.73 9.49
C ARG A 56 9.68 4.21 8.08
N GLU A 57 8.48 3.72 7.77
CA GLU A 57 8.17 3.07 6.48
C GLU A 57 8.40 4.01 5.30
N VAL A 58 7.92 5.26 5.37
CA VAL A 58 8.14 6.25 4.30
C VAL A 58 9.63 6.49 4.08
N LEU A 59 10.43 6.55 5.15
CA LEU A 59 11.87 6.72 5.03
C LEU A 59 12.55 5.49 4.42
N GLU A 60 12.17 4.31 4.86
CA GLU A 60 12.74 3.02 4.44
C GLU A 60 12.46 2.72 2.96
N GLU A 61 11.27 3.04 2.46
CA GLU A 61 10.86 2.71 1.10
C GLU A 61 11.16 3.82 0.08
N THR A 62 11.17 5.07 0.52
CA THR A 62 11.26 6.22 -0.39
C THR A 62 12.49 7.09 -0.20
N GLY A 63 13.12 7.02 0.98
CA GLY A 63 14.24 7.88 1.37
C GLY A 63 13.80 9.28 1.79
N PHE A 64 12.52 9.63 1.67
CA PHE A 64 12.00 10.91 2.14
C PHE A 64 11.76 10.87 3.66
N THR A 65 11.89 12.04 4.29
CA THR A 65 11.52 12.23 5.70
C THR A 65 10.17 12.93 5.76
N VAL A 66 9.25 12.40 6.55
CA VAL A 66 7.98 13.05 6.86
C VAL A 66 8.25 14.24 7.77
N LEU A 67 7.78 15.43 7.36
CA LEU A 67 7.90 16.68 8.09
C LEU A 67 6.62 17.02 8.87
N ALA A 68 5.48 16.52 8.40
CA ALA A 68 4.18 16.64 9.05
C ALA A 68 3.24 15.57 8.50
N SER A 69 2.37 15.06 9.35
CA SER A 69 1.28 14.14 9.01
C SER A 69 -0.05 14.74 9.47
N THR A 70 -1.06 14.71 8.60
CA THR A 70 -2.41 15.24 8.87
C THR A 70 -3.47 14.31 8.30
N ASN A 71 -4.75 14.63 8.52
CA ASN A 71 -5.89 13.93 7.90
C ASN A 71 -5.85 12.40 8.08
N ASN A 72 -5.70 11.98 9.35
CA ASN A 72 -5.75 10.57 9.75
C ASN A 72 -7.13 9.99 9.42
N ARG A 73 -7.16 8.94 8.59
CA ARG A 73 -8.38 8.26 8.16
C ARG A 73 -8.15 6.77 8.02
N LEU A 74 -9.18 6.00 8.34
CA LEU A 74 -9.12 4.54 8.40
C LEU A 74 -10.09 3.93 7.39
N TYR A 75 -9.58 3.02 6.57
CA TYR A 75 -10.36 2.30 5.58
C TYR A 75 -10.08 0.80 5.63
N SER A 76 -10.87 0.03 4.90
CA SER A 76 -10.53 -1.35 4.61
C SER A 76 -10.97 -1.80 3.22
N ALA A 77 -10.37 -2.90 2.77
CA ALA A 77 -10.74 -3.60 1.55
C ALA A 77 -10.73 -5.11 1.77
N TRP A 78 -11.61 -5.80 1.06
CA TRP A 78 -11.67 -7.26 1.01
C TRP A 78 -11.13 -7.77 -0.32
N ILE A 79 -10.13 -8.65 -0.27
CA ILE A 79 -9.39 -9.15 -1.42
C ILE A 79 -9.59 -10.66 -1.49
N TYR A 80 -10.31 -11.13 -2.50
CA TYR A 80 -10.57 -12.55 -2.72
C TYR A 80 -9.60 -13.09 -3.77
N GLU A 81 -8.64 -13.91 -3.33
CA GLU A 81 -7.72 -14.66 -4.18
C GLU A 81 -8.26 -16.08 -4.41
N ASN A 82 -9.20 -16.22 -5.35
CA ASN A 82 -9.92 -17.49 -5.56
C ASN A 82 -9.00 -18.68 -5.87
N ASP A 83 -7.91 -18.46 -6.61
CA ASP A 83 -6.95 -19.52 -6.96
C ASP A 83 -6.20 -20.07 -5.74
N ARG A 84 -5.99 -19.23 -4.73
CA ARG A 84 -5.31 -19.59 -3.48
C ARG A 84 -6.28 -19.92 -2.35
N ARG A 85 -7.60 -19.69 -2.57
CA ARG A 85 -8.65 -19.79 -1.56
C ARG A 85 -8.34 -18.96 -0.32
N VAL A 86 -7.82 -17.75 -0.54
CA VAL A 86 -7.51 -16.78 0.52
C VAL A 86 -8.42 -15.57 0.39
N VAL A 87 -8.90 -15.07 1.53
CA VAL A 87 -9.53 -13.76 1.65
C VAL A 87 -8.67 -12.87 2.53
N GLY A 88 -8.15 -11.80 1.96
CA GLY A 88 -7.47 -10.74 2.70
C GLY A 88 -8.47 -9.69 3.17
N HIS A 89 -8.50 -9.38 4.46
CA HIS A 89 -9.09 -8.15 4.98
C HIS A 89 -7.96 -7.20 5.34
N HIS A 90 -7.73 -6.22 4.47
CA HIS A 90 -6.70 -5.22 4.68
C HIS A 90 -7.35 -3.97 5.25
N ILE A 91 -6.98 -3.63 6.48
CA ILE A 91 -7.33 -2.39 7.16
C ILE A 91 -6.14 -1.45 7.02
N PHE A 92 -6.33 -0.25 6.52
CA PHE A 92 -5.22 0.66 6.26
C PHE A 92 -5.53 2.06 6.76
N ASN A 93 -4.57 2.60 7.51
CA ASN A 93 -4.62 3.95 8.02
C ASN A 93 -3.83 4.88 7.11
N LEU A 94 -4.48 5.91 6.59
CA LEU A 94 -3.87 6.89 5.69
C LEU A 94 -3.61 8.21 6.42
N PHE A 95 -2.45 8.80 6.16
CA PHE A 95 -2.10 10.16 6.53
C PHE A 95 -1.72 10.97 5.29
N ASP A 96 -2.20 12.21 5.20
CA ASP A 96 -1.62 13.15 4.25
C ASP A 96 -0.28 13.62 4.82
N VAL A 97 0.81 13.44 4.05
CA VAL A 97 2.17 13.72 4.52
C VAL A 97 2.83 14.83 3.72
N LYS A 98 3.52 15.72 4.45
CA LYS A 98 4.47 16.65 3.87
C LYS A 98 5.86 16.04 3.95
N LEU A 99 6.54 15.94 2.83
CA LEU A 99 7.89 15.37 2.75
C LEU A 99 8.95 16.46 2.65
N ASN A 100 10.19 16.12 3.01
CA ASN A 100 11.35 16.93 2.66
C ASN A 100 11.60 16.91 1.13
N SER A 101 12.38 17.86 0.63
CA SER A 101 12.61 18.02 -0.81
C SER A 101 13.60 17.03 -1.43
N VAL A 102 14.37 16.32 -0.61
CA VAL A 102 15.46 15.45 -1.08
C VAL A 102 15.35 14.07 -0.43
N ALA A 103 15.12 13.05 -1.26
CA ALA A 103 15.19 11.67 -0.83
C ALA A 103 16.65 11.28 -0.54
N LYS A 104 16.85 10.58 0.59
CA LYS A 104 18.11 9.92 0.91
C LYS A 104 18.30 8.69 0.04
N LYS A 105 19.55 8.23 -0.08
CA LYS A 105 19.85 6.96 -0.74
C LYS A 105 19.26 5.81 0.08
N LEU A 106 18.49 4.95 -0.57
CA LEU A 106 17.83 3.82 0.07
C LEU A 106 18.83 2.74 0.52
N PRO A 107 18.70 2.21 1.74
CA PRO A 107 19.42 1.02 2.15
C PRO A 107 18.82 -0.22 1.50
N GLN A 108 19.64 -1.26 1.28
CA GLN A 108 19.18 -2.53 0.70
C GLN A 108 18.41 -3.40 1.72
N PHE A 109 18.58 -3.12 3.01
CA PHE A 109 17.96 -3.78 4.15
C PHE A 109 17.40 -2.72 5.09
N VAL A 110 16.25 -3.03 5.69
CA VAL A 110 15.44 -2.17 6.55
C VAL A 110 15.11 -2.94 7.84
N ALA A 111 14.52 -2.29 8.84
CA ALA A 111 14.34 -2.88 10.18
C ALA A 111 13.54 -4.21 10.16
N ASP A 112 12.55 -4.31 9.27
CA ASP A 112 11.67 -5.46 9.10
C ASP A 112 12.17 -6.51 8.08
N GLY A 113 13.36 -6.30 7.50
CA GLY A 113 14.04 -7.26 6.65
C GLY A 113 14.53 -6.68 5.32
N LYS A 114 14.17 -7.33 4.21
CA LYS A 114 14.53 -6.85 2.88
C LYS A 114 13.45 -5.88 2.42
N ASN A 115 13.87 -4.71 1.96
CA ASN A 115 12.97 -3.70 1.39
C ASN A 115 12.06 -4.35 0.32
N ASP A 116 10.76 -4.42 0.60
CA ASP A 116 9.75 -5.06 -0.28
C ASP A 116 9.20 -4.08 -1.35
N SER A 117 9.77 -2.89 -1.38
CA SER A 117 9.59 -1.88 -2.41
C SER A 117 10.77 -1.89 -3.38
N ASP A 118 10.48 -2.07 -4.67
CA ASP A 118 11.54 -2.03 -5.69
C ASP A 118 12.00 -0.59 -5.97
N ARG A 119 11.08 0.37 -5.88
CA ARG A 119 11.33 1.80 -6.14
C ARG A 119 10.17 2.68 -5.71
N ALA A 120 10.48 3.87 -5.17
CA ALA A 120 9.53 4.97 -5.03
C ALA A 120 9.51 5.88 -6.29
N VAL A 121 8.31 6.23 -6.78
CA VAL A 121 8.10 7.05 -7.97
C VAL A 121 6.94 8.03 -7.79
N TRP A 122 7.09 9.24 -8.31
CA TRP A 122 5.98 10.18 -8.47
C TRP A 122 5.19 9.84 -9.73
N LYS A 123 4.02 9.23 -9.57
CA LYS A 123 3.16 8.79 -10.67
C LYS A 123 2.02 9.78 -10.86
N SER A 124 1.77 10.20 -12.11
CA SER A 124 0.58 10.99 -12.42
C SER A 124 -0.67 10.21 -12.00
N ILE A 125 -1.56 10.89 -11.27
CA ILE A 125 -2.81 10.29 -10.78
C ILE A 125 -3.66 9.75 -11.95
N LYS A 126 -3.59 10.40 -13.12
CA LYS A 126 -4.29 10.00 -14.35
C LYS A 126 -3.79 8.66 -14.92
N ASN A 127 -2.61 8.20 -14.51
CA ASN A 127 -2.01 6.93 -14.97
C ASN A 127 -2.17 5.80 -13.94
N LEU A 128 -2.89 6.04 -12.83
CA LEU A 128 -3.21 5.04 -11.82
C LEU A 128 -4.61 4.51 -12.07
N SER A 129 -4.77 3.19 -11.96
CA SER A 129 -5.95 2.45 -12.41
C SER A 129 -6.09 1.13 -11.67
N VAL A 130 -7.26 0.49 -11.80
CA VAL A 130 -7.53 -0.79 -11.12
C VAL A 130 -6.62 -1.93 -11.61
N GLU A 131 -6.04 -1.77 -12.80
CA GLU A 131 -5.15 -2.74 -13.43
C GLU A 131 -3.73 -2.69 -12.87
N ASN A 132 -3.28 -1.53 -12.36
CA ASN A 132 -1.88 -1.32 -11.98
C ASN A 132 -1.68 -0.81 -10.55
N SER A 133 -2.75 -0.62 -9.78
CA SER A 133 -2.68 -0.02 -8.44
C SER A 133 -3.29 -0.93 -7.38
N SER A 134 -2.85 -0.75 -6.14
CA SER A 134 -3.44 -1.38 -4.96
C SER A 134 -4.80 -0.76 -4.61
N PRO A 135 -5.64 -1.46 -3.81
CA PRO A 135 -6.88 -0.89 -3.27
C PRO A 135 -6.69 0.43 -2.51
N LEU A 136 -5.52 0.66 -1.90
CA LEU A 136 -5.22 1.84 -1.10
C LEU A 136 -5.03 3.06 -1.99
N VAL A 137 -4.26 2.88 -3.08
CA VAL A 137 -4.10 3.92 -4.11
C VAL A 137 -5.44 4.25 -4.76
N LEU A 138 -6.24 3.23 -5.10
CA LEU A 138 -7.59 3.44 -5.65
C LEU A 138 -8.50 4.20 -4.67
N LYS A 139 -8.32 3.98 -3.36
CA LYS A 139 -9.05 4.72 -2.33
C LYS A 139 -8.72 6.20 -2.36
N VAL A 140 -7.44 6.55 -2.43
CA VAL A 140 -6.99 7.96 -2.55
C VAL A 140 -7.53 8.60 -3.83
N ILE A 141 -7.54 7.87 -4.95
CA ILE A 141 -8.14 8.36 -6.21
C ILE A 141 -9.64 8.60 -6.05
N ALA A 142 -10.34 7.73 -5.31
CA ALA A 142 -11.75 7.90 -5.03
C ALA A 142 -12.03 9.16 -4.18
N GLU A 143 -11.18 9.44 -3.18
CA GLU A 143 -11.25 10.67 -2.36
C GLU A 143 -11.07 11.92 -3.23
N ILE A 144 -10.03 11.96 -4.06
CA ILE A 144 -9.71 13.11 -4.92
C ILE A 144 -10.88 13.42 -5.88
N ASN A 145 -11.53 12.37 -6.38
CA ASN A 145 -12.68 12.51 -7.28
C ASN A 145 -14.02 12.70 -6.54
N ASN A 146 -14.02 12.82 -5.21
CA ASN A 146 -15.20 12.97 -4.37
C ASN A 146 -16.26 11.87 -4.62
N TYR A 147 -15.81 10.62 -4.77
CA TYR A 147 -16.75 9.51 -4.97
C TYR A 147 -17.69 9.37 -3.77
N PRO A 148 -19.01 9.18 -4.01
CA PRO A 148 -19.95 8.93 -2.94
C PRO A 148 -19.61 7.61 -2.25
N HIS A 149 -19.80 7.55 -0.93
CA HIS A 149 -19.55 6.38 -0.10
C HIS A 149 -18.08 5.91 -0.04
N VAL A 150 -17.14 6.85 -0.15
CA VAL A 150 -15.71 6.57 0.07
C VAL A 150 -15.40 6.06 1.49
N ASP A 151 -16.34 6.06 2.42
CA ASP A 151 -16.22 5.42 3.73
C ASP A 151 -16.39 3.90 3.69
N LYS A 152 -17.07 3.35 2.68
CA LYS A 152 -17.37 1.92 2.60
C LYS A 152 -16.14 1.10 2.21
N ALA A 153 -16.11 -0.13 2.71
CA ALA A 153 -15.11 -1.11 2.31
C ALA A 153 -15.39 -1.60 0.88
N GLU A 154 -14.35 -1.57 0.04
CA GLU A 154 -14.42 -2.12 -1.32
C GLU A 154 -14.17 -3.63 -1.31
N ILE A 155 -14.85 -4.35 -2.19
CA ILE A 155 -14.76 -5.82 -2.29
C ILE A 155 -14.27 -6.22 -3.68
N TYR A 156 -13.06 -6.78 -3.72
CA TYR A 156 -12.42 -7.28 -4.94
C TYR A 156 -12.55 -8.81 -5.00
N ARG A 157 -13.57 -9.31 -5.71
CA ARG A 157 -14.00 -10.73 -5.68
C ARG A 157 -13.13 -11.70 -6.49
N ASP A 158 -12.37 -11.21 -7.46
CA ASP A 158 -11.56 -12.01 -8.38
C ASP A 158 -10.14 -11.44 -8.50
N TRP A 159 -9.51 -11.20 -7.35
CA TRP A 159 -8.18 -10.59 -7.34
C TRP A 159 -7.14 -11.55 -7.92
N LYS A 160 -6.42 -11.06 -8.94
CA LYS A 160 -5.31 -11.77 -9.58
C LYS A 160 -4.02 -11.05 -9.24
N VAL A 161 -3.16 -11.74 -8.48
CA VAL A 161 -1.80 -11.28 -8.20
C VAL A 161 -1.03 -11.27 -9.52
N ASN A 162 -0.42 -10.13 -9.84
CA ASN A 162 0.40 -10.02 -11.02
C ASN A 162 1.79 -10.57 -10.67
N TYR A 163 2.09 -11.81 -11.04
CA TYR A 163 3.41 -12.40 -10.75
C TYR A 163 4.52 -11.91 -11.70
N GLY A 164 4.18 -11.19 -12.77
CA GLY A 164 5.14 -10.84 -13.83
C GLY A 164 5.79 -12.09 -14.46
N SER A 165 6.70 -11.89 -15.41
CA SER A 165 7.51 -12.98 -16.00
C SER A 165 8.72 -13.37 -15.14
N LYS A 166 8.89 -12.76 -13.96
CA LYS A 166 9.95 -13.09 -13.01
C LYS A 166 9.40 -14.14 -12.04
N ASN A 167 10.00 -15.32 -12.04
CA ASN A 167 9.68 -16.41 -11.14
C ASN A 167 9.98 -16.02 -9.68
N TYR A 168 9.09 -15.25 -9.06
CA TYR A 168 9.06 -15.16 -7.60
C TYR A 168 8.32 -16.39 -7.09
N PRO A 169 8.88 -17.12 -6.10
CA PRO A 169 8.16 -18.22 -5.49
C PRO A 169 6.83 -17.67 -4.96
N LYS A 170 5.73 -18.36 -5.28
CA LYS A 170 4.42 -18.07 -4.69
C LYS A 170 4.63 -17.97 -3.17
N PRO A 171 4.10 -16.94 -2.48
CA PRO A 171 4.21 -16.85 -1.03
C PRO A 171 3.72 -18.17 -0.44
N LEU A 172 4.64 -18.87 0.25
CA LEU A 172 4.28 -19.98 1.11
C LEU A 172 3.38 -19.37 2.19
N VAL A 173 2.16 -19.91 2.24
CA VAL A 173 1.09 -19.66 3.22
C VAL A 173 1.49 -18.77 4.40
#